data_AF-A0AA37LMS6-F1
#
_entry.id   AF-A0AA37LMS6-F1
#
_cell.length_a   1.000
_cell.length_b   1.000
_cell.length_c   1.000
_cell.angle_alpha   90.00
_cell.angle_beta   90.00
_cell.angle_gamma   90.00
#
_symmetry.space_group_name_H-M   'P 1'
#
loop_
_entity.id
_entity.type
_entity.pdbx_description
1 polymer ?
#
loop_
_entity_poly.entity_id
_entity_poly.type
_entity_poly.pdbx_seq_one_letter_code
_entity_poly.pdbx_strand_id
1 'polypeptide(L)'
;MAISLPAFMTNLAPYHIISYATLLGTSLFQTFVNTKICYNELPRSAFTTLQKRLFPVYFRCQAALLLLTAITFPPYGPPSLLKEKRDWIPLAFVGLTAMANLFIYGPKTRQAMIDRVHQETRDAKRPDAVDEPSPDMHAVKRRFSFSHAMSIHLNLIGIFGMVWYGVRLASKLNIDMD
;
A
#
# COMPACT_ATOMS: atom_id res chain seq x y z
N MET A 1 4.40 -17.66 -43.30
CA MET A 1 5.15 -16.48 -42.80
C MET A 1 4.84 -16.37 -41.32
N ALA A 2 5.75 -16.80 -40.44
CA ALA A 2 5.53 -16.71 -38.99
C ALA A 2 5.65 -15.24 -38.58
N ILE A 3 4.59 -14.69 -37.99
CA ILE A 3 4.64 -13.37 -37.37
C ILE A 3 5.55 -13.50 -36.16
N SER A 4 6.79 -13.07 -36.27
CA SER A 4 7.68 -12.95 -35.12
C SER A 4 7.13 -11.85 -34.23
N LEU A 5 6.64 -12.24 -33.04
CA LEU A 5 6.24 -11.27 -32.03
C LEU A 5 7.47 -10.41 -31.68
N PRO A 6 7.31 -9.08 -31.52
CA PRO A 6 8.40 -8.21 -31.10
C PRO A 6 9.09 -8.73 -29.84
N ALA A 7 10.42 -8.62 -29.76
CA ALA A 7 11.22 -9.17 -28.67
C ALA A 7 10.77 -8.74 -27.25
N PHE A 8 10.10 -7.59 -27.12
CA PHE A 8 9.52 -7.13 -25.86
C PHE A 8 8.31 -7.97 -25.40
N MET A 9 7.54 -8.56 -26.32
CA MET A 9 6.40 -9.43 -25.98
C MET A 9 6.86 -10.82 -25.52
N THR A 10 8.08 -11.23 -25.90
CA THR A 10 8.70 -12.48 -25.47
C THR A 10 9.55 -12.34 -24.21
N ASN A 11 9.82 -11.10 -23.77
CA ASN A 11 10.66 -10.80 -22.62
C ASN A 11 9.81 -10.27 -21.46
N LEU A 12 9.91 -10.88 -20.28
CA LEU A 12 9.17 -10.45 -19.08
C LEU A 12 9.74 -9.16 -18.45
N ALA A 13 10.97 -8.77 -18.77
CA ALA A 13 11.67 -7.65 -18.13
C ALA A 13 10.96 -6.28 -18.21
N PRO A 14 10.40 -5.85 -19.37
CA PRO A 14 9.67 -4.59 -19.44
C PRO A 14 8.43 -4.59 -18.54
N TYR A 15 7.66 -5.67 -18.56
CA TYR A 15 6.48 -5.85 -17.70
C TYR A 15 6.86 -5.83 -16.22
N HIS A 16 7.98 -6.47 -15.88
CA HIS A 16 8.51 -6.49 -14.53
C HIS A 16 8.86 -5.11 -14.00
N ILE A 17 9.67 -4.35 -14.76
CA ILE A 17 10.10 -3.00 -14.37
C ILE A 17 8.90 -2.07 -14.24
N ILE A 18 7.96 -2.10 -15.19
CA ILE A 18 6.75 -1.26 -15.14
C ILE A 18 5.90 -1.60 -13.91
N SER A 19 5.69 -2.89 -13.62
CA SER A 19 4.90 -3.34 -12.47
C SER A 19 5.54 -2.92 -11.15
N TYR A 20 6.86 -3.15 -11.02
CA TYR A 20 7.64 -2.78 -9.85
C TYR A 20 7.68 -1.25 -9.64
N ALA A 21 7.95 -0.48 -10.70
CA ALA A 21 8.00 0.98 -10.62
C ALA A 21 6.63 1.57 -10.26
N THR A 22 5.55 1.03 -10.85
CA THR A 22 4.18 1.44 -10.52
C THR A 22 3.83 1.11 -9.07
N LEU A 23 4.24 -0.07 -8.57
CA LEU A 23 4.05 -0.48 -7.18
C LEU A 23 4.74 0.52 -6.23
N LEU A 24 6.05 0.73 -6.40
CA LEU A 24 6.83 1.63 -5.55
C LEU A 24 6.31 3.07 -5.63
N GLY A 25 6.08 3.58 -6.84
CA GLY A 25 5.60 4.94 -7.09
C GLY A 25 4.22 5.19 -6.47
N THR A 26 3.28 4.27 -6.66
CA THR A 26 1.93 4.36 -6.06
C THR A 26 2.01 4.34 -4.54
N SER A 27 2.84 3.47 -3.95
CA SER A 27 3.01 3.41 -2.49
C SER A 27 3.63 4.67 -1.91
N LEU A 28 4.65 5.24 -2.55
CA LEU A 28 5.25 6.52 -2.13
C LEU A 28 4.25 7.67 -2.25
N PHE A 29 3.62 7.83 -3.41
CA PHE A 29 2.68 8.92 -3.67
C PHE A 29 1.47 8.86 -2.75
N GLN A 30 0.85 7.69 -2.61
CA GLN A 30 -0.34 7.54 -1.75
C GLN A 30 -0.03 7.88 -0.28
N THR A 31 1.10 7.40 0.23
CA THR A 31 1.45 7.51 1.66
C THR A 31 1.88 8.90 2.04
N PHE A 32 2.81 9.50 1.29
CA PHE A 32 3.47 10.73 1.70
C PHE A 32 2.86 11.99 1.09
N VAL A 33 2.25 11.87 -0.09
CA VAL A 33 1.75 13.02 -0.85
C VAL A 33 0.23 13.08 -0.77
N ASN A 34 -0.47 12.11 -1.37
CA ASN A 34 -1.92 12.14 -1.53
C ASN A 34 -2.64 12.22 -0.17
N THR A 35 -2.31 11.34 0.77
CA THR A 35 -2.98 11.33 2.09
C THR A 35 -2.75 12.63 2.86
N LYS A 36 -1.54 13.20 2.81
CA LYS A 36 -1.20 14.45 3.50
C LYS A 36 -1.94 15.64 2.92
N ILE A 37 -1.92 15.80 1.59
CA ILE A 37 -2.64 16.88 0.91
C ILE A 37 -4.14 16.75 1.19
N CYS A 38 -4.73 15.58 0.98
CA CYS A 38 -6.16 15.40 1.24
C CYS A 38 -6.55 15.66 2.71
N TYR A 39 -5.69 15.33 3.68
CA TYR A 39 -5.96 15.61 5.09
C TYR A 39 -5.96 17.11 5.41
N ASN A 40 -5.06 17.86 4.78
CA ASN A 40 -4.94 19.30 5.02
C ASN A 40 -6.02 20.11 4.29
N GLU A 41 -6.35 19.72 3.05
CA GLU A 41 -7.20 20.53 2.16
C GLU A 41 -8.70 20.18 2.26
N LEU A 42 -9.05 18.97 2.71
CA LEU A 42 -10.45 18.53 2.74
C LEU A 42 -11.08 18.68 4.12
N PRO A 43 -12.37 19.07 4.20
CA PRO A 43 -13.17 18.88 5.40
C PRO A 43 -13.13 17.43 5.88
N ARG A 44 -13.16 17.21 7.20
CA ARG A 44 -13.00 15.87 7.80
C ARG A 44 -13.99 14.82 7.27
N SER A 45 -15.22 15.23 6.98
CA SER A 45 -16.26 14.36 6.40
C SER A 45 -15.91 13.94 4.96
N ALA A 46 -15.43 14.87 4.14
CA ALA A 46 -15.00 14.63 2.77
C ALA A 46 -13.75 13.74 2.73
N PHE A 47 -12.73 14.04 3.54
CA PHE A 47 -11.55 13.19 3.70
C PHE A 47 -11.94 11.76 4.10
N THR A 48 -12.79 11.61 5.12
CA THR A 48 -13.24 10.31 5.61
C THR A 48 -14.01 9.53 4.53
N THR A 49 -14.83 10.22 3.74
CA THR A 49 -15.57 9.61 2.62
C THR A 49 -14.64 9.13 1.52
N LEU A 50 -13.67 9.95 1.14
CA LEU A 50 -12.66 9.62 0.15
C LEU A 50 -11.82 8.42 0.60
N GLN A 51 -11.29 8.45 1.83
CA GLN A 51 -10.43 7.38 2.35
C GLN A 51 -11.15 6.05 2.50
N LYS A 52 -12.45 6.04 2.86
CA LYS A 52 -13.27 4.81 2.87
C LYS A 52 -13.31 4.10 1.51
N ARG A 53 -13.17 4.84 0.41
CA ARG A 53 -13.15 4.32 -0.96
C ARG A 53 -11.73 4.04 -1.44
N LEU A 54 -10.78 4.93 -1.17
CA LEU A 54 -9.39 4.79 -1.63
C LEU A 54 -8.64 3.66 -0.94
N PHE A 55 -8.71 3.52 0.39
CA PHE A 55 -7.95 2.50 1.13
C PHE A 55 -8.12 1.07 0.59
N PRO A 56 -9.35 0.54 0.39
CA PRO A 56 -9.51 -0.81 -0.12
C PRO A 56 -8.99 -0.97 -1.56
N VAL A 57 -9.13 0.06 -2.40
CA VAL A 57 -8.62 0.04 -3.78
C VAL A 57 -7.09 0.05 -3.75
N TYR A 58 -6.49 0.96 -3.00
CA TYR A 58 -5.03 1.09 -2.85
C TYR A 58 -4.39 -0.23 -2.41
N PHE A 59 -4.85 -0.85 -1.32
CA PHE A 59 -4.24 -2.09 -0.83
C PHE A 59 -4.44 -3.27 -1.80
N ARG A 60 -5.54 -3.31 -2.54
CA ARG A 60 -5.76 -4.32 -3.60
C ARG A 60 -4.83 -4.09 -4.78
N CYS A 61 -4.67 -2.84 -5.23
CA CYS A 61 -3.72 -2.49 -6.28
C CYS A 61 -2.28 -2.82 -5.86
N GLN A 62 -1.90 -2.51 -4.62
CA GLN A 62 -0.59 -2.85 -4.08
C GLN A 62 -0.35 -4.37 -4.10
N ALA A 63 -1.31 -5.17 -3.63
CA ALA A 63 -1.20 -6.63 -3.68
C ALA A 63 -1.13 -7.17 -5.12
N ALA A 64 -1.97 -6.65 -6.02
CA ALA A 64 -1.99 -7.06 -7.42
C ALA A 64 -0.68 -6.72 -8.14
N LEU A 65 -0.15 -5.50 -7.96
CA LEU A 65 1.12 -5.07 -8.55
C LEU A 65 2.31 -5.83 -7.97
N LEU A 66 2.28 -6.19 -6.67
CA LEU A 66 3.29 -7.05 -6.07
C LEU A 66 3.28 -8.46 -6.68
N LEU A 67 2.10 -9.06 -6.84
CA LEU A 67 1.96 -10.36 -7.51
C LEU A 67 2.44 -10.29 -8.96
N LEU A 68 2.06 -9.23 -9.68
CA LEU A 68 2.48 -9.03 -11.06
C LEU A 68 4.01 -8.89 -11.15
N THR A 69 4.63 -8.15 -10.24
CA THR A 69 6.08 -8.04 -10.12
C THR A 69 6.73 -9.41 -9.90
N ALA A 70 6.19 -10.24 -9.02
CA ALA A 70 6.72 -11.58 -8.76
C ALA A 70 6.56 -12.53 -9.97
N ILE A 71 5.42 -12.51 -10.64
CA ILE A 71 5.14 -13.39 -11.79
C ILE A 71 5.94 -12.99 -13.03
N THR A 72 6.21 -11.71 -13.20
CA THR A 72 6.99 -11.18 -14.33
C THR A 72 8.50 -11.21 -14.09
N PHE A 73 8.99 -11.78 -12.99
CA PHE A 73 10.42 -11.77 -12.66
C PHE A 73 11.28 -12.41 -13.77
N PRO A 74 12.24 -11.70 -14.39
CA PRO A 74 12.98 -12.26 -15.52
C PRO A 74 13.96 -13.39 -15.14
N PRO A 75 14.29 -14.30 -16.06
CA PRO A 75 13.72 -14.46 -17.41
C PRO A 75 12.44 -15.28 -17.49
N TYR A 76 12.13 -16.14 -16.51
CA TYR A 76 11.06 -17.15 -16.61
C TYR A 76 9.97 -17.02 -15.53
N GLY A 77 9.89 -15.89 -14.85
CA GLY A 77 8.90 -15.63 -13.80
C GLY A 77 9.29 -16.22 -12.44
N PRO A 78 8.32 -16.78 -11.68
CA PRO A 78 8.55 -17.27 -10.32
C PRO A 78 9.69 -18.30 -10.16
N PRO A 79 9.92 -19.24 -11.10
CA PRO A 79 11.06 -20.15 -11.02
C PRO A 79 12.40 -19.41 -10.98
N SER A 80 12.53 -18.30 -11.70
CA SER A 80 13.73 -17.46 -11.69
C SER A 80 13.88 -16.68 -10.37
N LEU A 81 12.77 -16.27 -9.78
CA LEU A 81 12.74 -15.55 -8.51
C LEU A 81 13.16 -16.43 -7.32
N LEU A 82 12.75 -17.70 -7.31
CA LEU A 82 12.99 -18.63 -6.22
C LEU A 82 14.43 -19.20 -6.19
N LYS A 83 15.22 -18.99 -7.25
CA LYS A 83 16.62 -19.46 -7.31
C LYS A 83 17.50 -18.82 -6.25
N GLU A 84 17.33 -17.51 -6.03
CA GLU A 84 18.21 -16.73 -5.18
C GLU A 84 17.44 -16.13 -4.01
N LYS A 85 17.87 -16.46 -2.78
CA LYS A 85 17.23 -15.94 -1.55
C LYS A 85 17.18 -14.41 -1.52
N ARG A 86 18.24 -13.77 -2.03
CA ARG A 86 18.36 -12.30 -2.08
C ARG A 86 17.31 -11.63 -2.96
N ASP A 87 16.69 -12.36 -3.90
CA ASP A 87 15.72 -11.80 -4.83
C ASP A 87 14.29 -11.87 -4.26
N TRP A 88 13.92 -13.00 -3.64
CA TRP A 88 12.56 -13.21 -3.14
C TRP A 88 12.36 -12.71 -1.70
N ILE A 89 13.40 -12.68 -0.85
CA ILE A 89 13.27 -12.24 0.55
C ILE A 89 12.68 -10.81 0.65
N PRO A 90 13.18 -9.80 -0.09
CA PRO A 90 12.60 -8.46 -0.05
C PRO A 90 11.13 -8.47 -0.48
N LEU A 91 10.77 -9.18 -1.56
CA LEU A 91 9.40 -9.28 -2.04
C LEU A 91 8.47 -9.99 -1.04
N ALA A 92 8.95 -11.03 -0.36
CA ALA A 92 8.19 -11.71 0.69
C ALA A 92 7.91 -10.78 1.87
N PHE A 93 8.89 -9.98 2.27
CA PHE A 93 8.72 -9.00 3.34
C PHE A 93 7.69 -7.91 2.97
N VAL A 94 7.76 -7.40 1.73
CA VAL A 94 6.74 -6.49 1.18
C VAL A 94 5.38 -7.18 1.14
N GLY A 95 5.32 -8.45 0.74
CA GLY A 95 4.09 -9.24 0.71
C GLY A 95 3.43 -9.39 2.08
N LEU A 96 4.19 -9.75 3.10
CA LEU A 96 3.68 -9.89 4.46
C LEU A 96 3.08 -8.58 4.98
N THR A 97 3.79 -7.47 4.79
CA THR A 97 3.31 -6.16 5.23
C THR A 97 2.09 -5.68 4.44
N ALA A 98 2.08 -5.87 3.11
CA ALA A 98 0.95 -5.53 2.25
C ALA A 98 -0.30 -6.37 2.59
N MET A 99 -0.14 -7.67 2.86
CA MET A 99 -1.24 -8.57 3.23
C MET A 99 -1.82 -8.22 4.60
N ALA A 100 -0.97 -7.94 5.60
CA ALA A 100 -1.43 -7.46 6.91
C ALA A 100 -2.21 -6.16 6.78
N ASN A 101 -1.78 -5.26 5.89
CA ASN A 101 -2.50 -4.03 5.59
C ASN A 101 -3.84 -4.27 4.88
N LEU A 102 -3.86 -5.13 3.86
CA LEU A 102 -5.07 -5.42 3.09
C LEU A 102 -6.16 -6.10 3.92
N PHE A 103 -5.79 -7.07 4.76
CA PHE A 103 -6.76 -7.94 5.45
C PHE A 103 -7.01 -7.56 6.92
N ILE A 104 -6.06 -6.89 7.59
CA ILE A 104 -6.16 -6.63 9.03
C ILE A 104 -6.28 -5.13 9.29
N TYR A 105 -5.24 -4.36 9.00
CA TYR A 105 -5.14 -2.98 9.48
C TYR A 105 -5.91 -1.96 8.62
N GLY A 106 -5.98 -2.18 7.31
CA GLY A 106 -6.80 -1.38 6.40
C GLY A 106 -8.30 -1.44 6.76
N PRO A 107 -8.90 -2.65 6.85
CA PRO A 107 -10.29 -2.81 7.27
C PRO A 107 -10.56 -2.24 8.67
N LYS A 108 -9.68 -2.50 9.66
CA LYS A 108 -9.83 -1.96 11.02
C LYS A 108 -9.78 -0.43 11.07
N THR A 109 -8.85 0.19 10.33
CA THR A 109 -8.73 1.65 10.26
C THR A 109 -9.97 2.27 9.61
N ARG A 110 -10.45 1.66 8.51
CA ARG A 110 -11.69 2.09 7.84
C ARG A 110 -12.88 2.00 8.79
N GLN A 111 -13.03 0.90 9.52
CA GLN A 111 -14.14 0.74 10.46
C GLN A 111 -14.06 1.78 11.58
N ALA A 112 -12.89 2.00 12.17
CA ALA A 112 -12.71 3.00 13.22
C ALA A 112 -13.00 4.44 12.74
N MET A 113 -12.70 4.77 11.48
CA MET A 113 -13.11 6.03 10.86
C MET A 113 -14.64 6.14 10.71
N ILE A 114 -15.31 5.05 10.35
CA ILE A 114 -16.77 5.00 10.25
C ILE A 114 -17.40 5.18 11.64
N ASP A 115 -16.92 4.43 12.62
CA ASP A 115 -17.42 4.46 14.00
C ASP A 115 -17.26 5.85 14.61
N ARG A 116 -16.15 6.53 14.31
CA ARG A 116 -15.90 7.89 14.79
C ARG A 116 -16.96 8.87 14.30
N VAL A 117 -17.32 8.82 13.03
CA VAL A 117 -18.36 9.70 12.45
C VAL A 117 -19.73 9.40 13.06
N HIS A 118 -20.06 8.13 13.29
CA HIS A 118 -21.30 7.76 13.96
C HIS A 118 -21.32 8.26 15.40
N GLN A 119 -20.21 8.14 16.12
CA GLN A 119 -20.10 8.62 17.49
C GLN A 119 -20.17 10.14 17.56
N GLU A 120 -19.56 10.87 16.63
CA GLU A 120 -19.67 12.35 16.54
C GLU A 120 -21.15 12.76 16.39
N THR A 121 -21.94 12.00 15.61
CA THR A 121 -23.38 12.25 15.44
C THR A 121 -24.20 11.89 16.69
N ARG A 122 -23.83 10.83 17.43
CA ARG A 122 -24.49 10.46 18.70
C ARG A 122 -24.21 11.50 19.78
N ASP A 123 -22.96 11.93 19.89
CA ASP A 123 -22.51 12.89 20.89
C ASP A 123 -23.18 14.26 20.68
N ALA A 124 -23.38 14.68 19.43
CA ALA A 124 -24.10 15.91 19.09
C ALA A 124 -25.59 15.92 19.50
N LYS A 125 -26.17 14.76 19.82
CA LYS A 125 -27.57 14.62 20.28
C LYS A 125 -27.69 14.47 21.80
N ARG A 126 -26.58 14.52 22.53
CA ARG A 126 -26.60 14.39 24.00
C ARG A 126 -27.22 15.66 24.61
N PRO A 127 -28.18 15.54 25.55
CA PRO A 127 -28.77 16.68 26.24
C PRO A 127 -27.71 17.50 26.99
N ASP A 128 -26.73 16.81 27.55
CA ASP A 128 -25.58 17.38 28.24
C ASP A 128 -24.39 17.47 27.28
N ALA A 129 -24.52 18.28 26.23
CA ALA A 129 -23.43 18.55 25.28
C ALA A 129 -22.32 19.37 25.97
N VAL A 130 -21.55 18.70 26.85
CA VAL A 130 -20.30 19.21 27.41
C VAL A 130 -19.25 19.18 26.30
N ASP A 131 -18.37 20.18 26.24
CA ASP A 131 -17.24 20.25 25.28
C ASP A 131 -16.28 19.04 25.36
N GLU A 132 -16.40 18.19 26.39
CA GLU A 132 -15.57 17.02 26.57
C GLU A 132 -16.04 15.81 25.72
N PRO A 133 -15.11 15.12 25.02
CA PRO A 133 -15.44 13.92 24.26
C PRO A 133 -16.02 12.82 25.16
N SER A 134 -17.05 12.11 24.67
CA SER A 134 -17.61 10.97 25.40
C SER A 134 -16.56 9.85 25.65
N PRO A 135 -16.73 9.01 26.70
CA PRO A 135 -15.88 7.83 26.89
C PRO A 135 -15.85 6.91 25.67
N ASP A 136 -16.99 6.76 24.98
CA ASP A 136 -17.13 6.05 23.71
C ASP A 136 -16.24 6.68 22.62
N MET A 137 -16.24 8.02 22.50
CA MET A 137 -15.39 8.75 21.56
C MET A 137 -13.90 8.52 21.83
N HIS A 138 -13.49 8.50 23.11
CA HIS A 138 -12.12 8.17 23.48
C HIS A 138 -11.72 6.75 23.05
N ALA A 139 -12.60 5.77 23.27
CA ALA A 139 -12.37 4.39 22.85
C ALA A 139 -12.21 4.27 21.32
N VAL A 140 -13.07 4.93 20.56
CA VAL A 140 -13.01 4.93 19.08
C VAL A 140 -11.74 5.64 18.58
N LYS A 141 -11.39 6.81 19.14
CA LYS A 141 -10.14 7.53 18.81
C LYS A 141 -8.91 6.67 19.06
N ARG A 142 -8.86 5.92 20.18
CA ARG A 142 -7.76 5.01 20.49
C ARG A 142 -7.64 3.88 19.47
N ARG A 143 -8.76 3.23 19.13
CA ARG A 143 -8.80 2.17 18.11
C ARG A 143 -8.36 2.66 16.73
N PHE A 144 -8.81 3.86 16.34
CA PHE A 144 -8.39 4.51 15.11
C PHE A 144 -6.90 4.79 15.11
N SER A 145 -6.39 5.48 16.14
CA SER A 145 -4.98 5.85 16.24
C SER A 145 -4.06 4.63 16.17
N PHE A 146 -4.38 3.57 16.90
CA PHE A 146 -3.61 2.33 16.87
C PHE A 146 -3.62 1.67 15.50
N SER A 147 -4.80 1.46 14.91
CA SER A 147 -4.92 0.76 13.62
C SER A 147 -4.28 1.55 12.48
N HIS A 148 -4.47 2.88 12.50
CA HIS A 148 -3.89 3.79 11.52
C HIS A 148 -2.37 3.82 11.61
N ALA A 149 -1.82 3.93 12.83
CA ALA A 149 -0.37 3.90 13.06
C ALA A 149 0.21 2.58 12.55
N MET A 150 -0.35 1.44 12.93
CA MET A 150 0.10 0.14 12.44
C MET A 150 0.08 0.06 10.91
N SER A 151 -0.98 0.59 10.28
CA SER A 151 -1.09 0.55 8.82
C SER A 151 -0.01 1.38 8.11
N ILE A 152 0.27 2.58 8.61
CA ILE A 152 1.36 3.44 8.10
C ILE A 152 2.71 2.76 8.28
N HIS A 153 3.00 2.21 9.45
CA HIS A 153 4.29 1.57 9.73
C HIS A 153 4.51 0.35 8.83
N LEU A 154 3.51 -0.51 8.68
CA LEU A 154 3.59 -1.65 7.76
C LEU A 154 3.84 -1.18 6.33
N ASN A 155 3.17 -0.11 5.89
CA ASN A 155 3.36 0.40 4.54
C ASN A 155 4.77 1.01 4.35
N LEU A 156 5.28 1.73 5.36
CA LEU A 156 6.64 2.27 5.36
C LEU A 156 7.70 1.17 5.32
N ILE A 157 7.54 0.13 6.14
CA ILE A 157 8.38 -1.07 6.14
C ILE A 157 8.34 -1.75 4.76
N GLY A 158 7.15 -1.86 4.15
CA GLY A 158 7.00 -2.33 2.78
C GLY A 158 7.75 -1.47 1.76
N ILE A 159 7.70 -0.13 1.89
CA ILE A 159 8.46 0.79 1.02
C ILE A 159 9.96 0.54 1.13
N PHE A 160 10.50 0.36 2.34
CA PHE A 160 11.91 -0.01 2.50
C PHE A 160 12.24 -1.35 1.84
N GLY A 161 11.37 -2.35 1.96
CA GLY A 161 11.52 -3.63 1.26
C GLY A 161 11.51 -3.48 -0.27
N MET A 162 10.66 -2.60 -0.81
CA MET A 162 10.60 -2.31 -2.25
C MET A 162 11.85 -1.56 -2.73
N VAL A 163 12.38 -0.62 -1.96
CA VAL A 163 13.64 0.07 -2.28
C VAL A 163 14.81 -0.90 -2.25
N TRP A 164 14.89 -1.76 -1.23
CA TRP A 164 15.90 -2.82 -1.16
C TRP A 164 15.82 -3.74 -2.38
N TYR A 165 14.62 -4.16 -2.75
CA TYR A 165 14.40 -4.93 -3.97
C TYR A 165 14.90 -4.20 -5.23
N GLY A 166 14.64 -2.90 -5.34
CA GLY A 166 15.12 -2.07 -6.45
C GLY A 166 16.64 -2.00 -6.56
N VAL A 167 17.34 -1.82 -5.43
CA VAL A 167 18.81 -1.86 -5.38
C VAL A 167 19.33 -3.23 -5.85
N ARG A 168 18.66 -4.31 -5.43
CA ARG A 168 19.01 -5.66 -5.87
C ARG A 168 18.76 -5.86 -7.37
N LEU A 169 17.68 -5.32 -7.92
CA LEU A 169 17.38 -5.37 -9.35
C LEU A 169 18.42 -4.58 -10.15
N ALA A 170 18.79 -3.37 -9.68
CA ALA A 170 19.80 -2.54 -10.31
C ALA A 170 21.18 -3.23 -10.35
N SER A 171 21.52 -4.01 -9.33
CA SER A 171 22.78 -4.78 -9.30
C SER A 171 22.85 -5.90 -10.36
N LYS A 172 21.76 -6.19 -11.07
CA LYS A 172 21.70 -7.18 -12.15
C LYS A 172 21.67 -6.54 -13.54
N LEU A 173 21.58 -5.21 -13.61
CA LEU A 173 21.66 -4.48 -14.86
C LEU A 173 23.11 -4.49 -15.34
N ASN A 174 23.33 -4.89 -16.59
CA ASN A 174 24.62 -4.69 -17.23
C ASN A 174 24.68 -3.24 -17.70
N ILE A 175 25.29 -2.37 -16.89
CA ILE A 175 25.52 -0.97 -17.22
C ILE A 175 26.99 -0.88 -17.59
N ASP A 176 27.28 -0.73 -18.88
CA ASP A 176 28.63 -0.43 -19.33
C ASP A 176 29.00 0.96 -18.79
N MET A 177 29.98 1.00 -17.91
CA MET A 177 30.55 2.24 -17.39
C MET A 177 31.88 2.43 -18.12
N ASP A 178 31.91 3.34 -19.09
CA ASP A 178 33.12 3.75 -19.81
C ASP A 178 34.19 4.32 -18.87
#